data_AF-A0A7W1G216-F1
#
_entry.id   AF-A0A7W1G216-F1
#
_cell.length_a   1.000
_cell.length_b   1.000
_cell.length_c   1.000
_cell.angle_alpha   90.00
_cell.angle_beta   90.00
_cell.angle_gamma   90.00
#
_symmetry.space_group_name_H-M   'P 1'
#
loop_
_entity.id
_entity.type
_entity.pdbx_description
1 polymer ?
#
loop_
_entity_poly.entity_id
_entity_poly.type
_entity_poly.pdbx_seq_one_letter_code
_entity_poly.pdbx_strand_id
1 'polypeptide(L)'
;MKGIDPWFGAGDGLDREIVILNWHGHAEQRAEAMKFFADGGHRQILCGFYDASSDNMIPWLKEAKGLRGIDGVMYTTWGNNFSELAKFLEVVAAARKP
;
A
#
# COMPACT_ATOMS: atom_id res chain seq x y z
N MET A 1 0.15 24.59 -4.50
CA MET A 1 1.44 25.00 -3.92
C MET A 1 1.79 23.99 -2.85
N LYS A 2 3.04 23.51 -2.80
CA LYS A 2 3.58 22.87 -1.60
C LYS A 2 3.44 23.88 -0.43
N GLY A 3 2.93 23.48 0.74
CA GLY A 3 3.08 24.26 1.98
C GLY A 3 1.92 25.10 2.51
N ILE A 4 0.65 24.84 2.16
CA ILE A 4 -0.50 25.57 2.74
C ILE A 4 -1.48 24.70 3.55
N ASP A 5 -1.37 23.38 3.47
CA ASP A 5 -2.14 22.47 4.32
C ASP A 5 -1.43 22.21 5.66
N PRO A 6 -2.18 22.06 6.77
CA PRO A 6 -1.61 21.85 8.11
C PRO A 6 -0.80 20.55 8.23
N TRP A 7 -0.87 19.67 7.24
CA TRP A 7 -0.19 18.38 7.19
C TRP A 7 1.04 18.38 6.30
N PHE A 8 1.33 19.48 5.61
CA PHE A 8 2.48 19.57 4.73
C PHE A 8 3.80 19.40 5.51
N GLY A 9 4.67 18.52 5.03
CA GLY A 9 5.96 18.20 5.67
C GLY A 9 5.88 17.26 6.87
N ALA A 10 4.68 16.82 7.29
CA ALA A 10 4.52 15.93 8.45
C ALA A 10 5.28 14.59 8.30
N GLY A 11 5.52 14.14 7.07
CA GLY A 11 6.30 12.93 6.78
C GLY A 11 7.82 13.11 6.84
N ASP A 12 8.34 14.33 6.77
CA ASP A 12 9.79 14.58 6.61
C ASP A 12 10.58 14.27 7.90
N GLY A 13 9.92 14.29 9.04
CA GLY A 13 10.51 13.99 10.35
C GLY A 13 10.45 12.51 10.74
N LEU A 14 9.91 11.63 9.89
CA LEU A 14 9.76 10.22 10.21
C LEU A 14 11.13 9.51 10.17
N ASP A 15 11.41 8.72 11.20
CA ASP A 15 12.60 7.86 11.18
C ASP A 15 12.51 6.86 10.01
N ARG A 16 13.60 6.73 9.26
CA ARG A 16 13.67 5.89 8.04
C ARG A 16 13.46 4.41 8.34
N GLU A 17 13.70 3.96 9.56
CA GLU A 17 13.47 2.56 9.95
C GLU A 17 12.00 2.22 10.17
N ILE A 18 11.12 3.23 10.26
CA ILE A 18 9.68 3.01 10.40
C ILE A 18 9.13 2.43 9.11
N VAL A 19 8.45 1.28 9.26
CA VAL A 19 7.70 0.63 8.19
C VAL A 19 6.30 1.22 8.13
N ILE A 20 5.88 1.63 6.93
CA ILE A 20 4.55 2.19 6.69
C ILE A 20 3.56 1.08 6.34
N LEU A 21 2.49 0.97 7.11
CA LEU A 21 1.30 0.24 6.69
C LEU A 21 0.46 1.20 5.82
N ASN A 22 0.54 1.04 4.50
CA ASN A 22 -0.01 1.99 3.55
C ASN A 22 -1.48 1.66 3.23
N TRP A 23 -2.39 2.50 3.74
CA TRP A 23 -3.84 2.48 3.46
C TRP A 23 -4.28 3.67 2.57
N HIS A 24 -3.40 4.26 1.75
CA HIS A 24 -3.80 5.34 0.84
C HIS A 24 -4.39 4.79 -0.47
N GLY A 25 -5.60 4.23 -0.40
CA GLY A 25 -6.23 3.50 -1.50
C GLY A 25 -6.90 4.35 -2.59
N HIS A 26 -6.87 5.68 -2.49
CA HIS A 26 -7.49 6.58 -3.48
C HIS A 26 -6.80 6.42 -4.84
N ALA A 27 -7.55 6.00 -5.87
CA ALA A 27 -6.99 5.59 -7.16
C ALA A 27 -6.10 6.65 -7.83
N GLU A 28 -6.44 7.93 -7.67
CA GLU A 28 -5.69 9.04 -8.28
C GLU A 28 -4.36 9.35 -7.58
N GLN A 29 -4.19 8.90 -6.32
CA GLN A 29 -3.08 9.31 -5.46
C GLN A 29 -2.28 8.14 -4.89
N ARG A 30 -2.78 6.91 -5.00
CA ARG A 30 -2.17 5.71 -4.42
C ARG A 30 -0.72 5.52 -4.89
N ALA A 31 -0.47 5.61 -6.20
CA ALA A 31 0.87 5.50 -6.76
C ALA A 31 1.82 6.61 -6.25
N GLU A 32 1.32 7.84 -6.15
CA GLU A 32 2.11 8.98 -5.63
C GLU A 32 2.43 8.81 -4.15
N ALA A 33 1.48 8.32 -3.34
CA ALA A 33 1.69 8.03 -1.92
C ALA A 33 2.72 6.91 -1.73
N MET A 34 2.64 5.82 -2.50
CA MET A 34 3.65 4.76 -2.47
C MET A 34 5.03 5.28 -2.88
N LYS A 35 5.10 6.13 -3.90
CA LYS A 35 6.36 6.73 -4.35
C LYS A 35 6.94 7.68 -3.30
N PHE A 36 6.11 8.50 -2.66
CA PHE A 36 6.54 9.44 -1.61
C PHE A 36 7.31 8.72 -0.49
N PHE A 37 6.74 7.64 0.05
CA PHE A 37 7.43 6.87 1.10
C PHE A 37 8.65 6.10 0.59
N ALA A 38 8.58 5.55 -0.63
CA ALA A 38 9.71 4.86 -1.24
C ALA A 38 10.91 5.80 -1.49
N ASP A 39 10.66 7.01 -1.98
CA ASP A 39 11.68 8.05 -2.19
C ASP A 39 12.27 8.52 -0.85
N GLY A 40 11.47 8.54 0.22
CA GLY A 40 11.93 8.81 1.59
C GLY A 40 12.78 7.69 2.20
N GLY A 41 12.85 6.53 1.54
CA GLY A 41 13.60 5.36 2.00
C GLY A 41 12.84 4.45 2.95
N HIS A 42 11.54 4.68 3.15
CA HIS A 42 10.71 3.85 4.01
C HIS A 42 10.34 2.53 3.34
N ARG A 43 10.28 1.47 4.15
CA ARG A 43 9.67 0.21 3.75
C ARG A 43 8.16 0.27 3.95
N GLN A 44 7.43 -0.49 3.15
CA GLN A 44 5.98 -0.43 3.11
C GLN A 44 5.35 -1.82 3.05
N ILE A 45 4.20 -1.96 3.71
CA ILE A 45 3.25 -3.05 3.52
C ILE A 45 1.97 -2.43 2.96
N LEU A 46 1.48 -2.94 1.83
CA LEU A 46 0.29 -2.39 1.17
C LEU A 46 -0.98 -3.03 1.73
N CYS A 47 -1.95 -2.21 2.12
CA CYS A 47 -3.11 -2.66 2.89
C CYS A 47 -4.44 -2.43 2.14
N GLY A 48 -4.52 -2.88 0.88
CA GLY A 48 -5.58 -2.53 -0.07
C GLY A 48 -6.86 -3.37 -0.06
N PHE A 49 -7.03 -4.33 0.85
CA PHE A 49 -8.17 -5.28 0.82
C PHE A 49 -9.52 -4.67 1.28
N TYR A 50 -9.53 -3.85 2.34
CA TYR A 50 -10.71 -3.14 2.87
C TYR A 50 -12.03 -3.94 3.00
N ASP A 51 -12.00 -5.19 3.51
CA ASP A 51 -13.21 -6.02 3.69
C ASP A 51 -14.14 -6.13 2.47
N ALA A 52 -13.55 -6.03 1.27
CA ALA A 52 -14.26 -6.05 0.01
C ALA A 52 -13.66 -7.15 -0.90
N SER A 53 -13.81 -7.02 -2.22
CA SER A 53 -13.21 -7.97 -3.15
C SER A 53 -11.69 -7.95 -3.06
N SER A 54 -11.08 -9.14 -3.03
CA SER A 54 -9.62 -9.31 -3.16
C SER A 54 -9.04 -8.70 -4.44
N ASP A 55 -9.87 -8.50 -5.48
CA ASP A 55 -9.46 -7.86 -6.74
C ASP A 55 -9.02 -6.41 -6.54
N ASN A 56 -9.43 -5.77 -5.43
CA ASN A 56 -8.98 -4.44 -5.06
C ASN A 56 -7.46 -4.36 -4.89
N MET A 57 -6.77 -5.48 -4.67
CA MET A 57 -5.30 -5.53 -4.60
C MET A 57 -4.61 -5.47 -5.96
N ILE A 58 -5.29 -5.82 -7.06
CA ILE A 58 -4.70 -5.84 -8.40
C ILE A 58 -4.03 -4.51 -8.77
N PRO A 59 -4.70 -3.34 -8.64
CA PRO A 59 -4.05 -2.08 -9.01
C PRO A 59 -2.91 -1.70 -8.05
N TRP A 60 -3.00 -2.02 -6.76
CA TRP A 60 -1.87 -1.84 -5.81
C TRP A 60 -0.63 -2.60 -6.28
N LEU A 61 -0.80 -3.88 -6.63
CA LEU A 61 0.29 -4.75 -7.08
C LEU A 61 0.87 -4.27 -8.42
N LYS A 62 0.02 -3.76 -9.32
CA LYS A 62 0.44 -3.21 -10.61
C LYS A 62 1.25 -1.91 -10.44
N GLU A 63 0.76 -0.98 -9.63
CA GLU A 63 1.37 0.32 -9.40
C GLU A 63 2.64 0.23 -8.55
N ALA A 64 2.74 -0.77 -7.67
CA ALA A 64 3.95 -1.05 -6.89
C ALA A 64 5.10 -1.61 -7.73
N LYS A 65 4.84 -2.12 -8.96
CA LYS A 65 5.91 -2.65 -9.81
C LYS A 65 6.96 -1.57 -10.10
N GLY A 66 8.20 -1.88 -9.78
CA GLY A 66 9.34 -0.98 -9.98
C GLY A 66 9.62 -0.03 -8.82
N LEU A 67 8.74 0.04 -7.81
CA LEU A 67 9.05 0.74 -6.57
C LEU A 67 9.93 -0.15 -5.68
N ARG A 68 10.92 0.48 -5.03
CA ARG A 68 11.75 -0.16 -4.00
C ARG A 68 11.05 -0.04 -2.65
N GLY A 69 11.39 -0.93 -1.71
CA GLY A 69 10.89 -0.84 -0.34
C GLY A 69 9.45 -1.30 -0.15
N ILE A 70 8.87 -2.05 -1.10
CA ILE A 70 7.59 -2.74 -0.88
C ILE A 70 7.89 -4.16 -0.37
N ASP A 71 7.67 -4.39 0.92
CA ASP A 71 8.00 -5.65 1.60
C ASP A 71 6.88 -6.69 1.45
N GLY A 72 5.66 -6.26 1.19
CA GLY A 72 4.53 -7.16 0.99
C GLY A 72 3.18 -6.47 1.02
N VAL A 73 2.15 -7.29 1.25
CA VAL A 73 0.75 -6.85 1.32
C VAL A 73 0.07 -7.50 2.51
N MET A 74 -0.95 -6.85 3.06
CA MET A 74 -1.68 -7.33 4.25
C MET A 74 -3.16 -7.53 3.97
N TYR A 75 -3.66 -8.73 4.24
CA TYR A 75 -5.10 -8.98 4.34
C TYR A 75 -5.60 -8.43 5.68
N THR A 76 -6.46 -7.40 5.64
CA THR A 76 -6.96 -6.73 6.85
C THR A 76 -8.47 -6.81 6.90
N THR A 77 -9.02 -7.50 7.91
CA THR A 77 -10.47 -7.56 8.15
C THR A 77 -10.84 -6.94 9.49
N TRP A 78 -11.89 -6.13 9.50
CA TRP A 78 -12.50 -5.51 10.69
C TRP A 78 -13.72 -6.30 11.19
N GLY A 79 -14.30 -7.13 10.32
CA GLY A 79 -15.50 -7.93 10.61
C GLY A 79 -15.21 -9.40 10.93
N ASN A 80 -13.94 -9.79 11.13
CA ASN A 80 -13.52 -11.19 11.19
C ASN A 80 -13.95 -12.01 9.97
N ASN A 81 -13.99 -11.38 8.79
CA ASN A 81 -14.38 -12.03 7.54
C ASN A 81 -13.14 -12.54 6.79
N PHE A 82 -13.03 -13.86 6.68
CA PHE A 82 -11.94 -14.55 5.98
C PHE A 82 -12.40 -15.25 4.70
N SER A 83 -13.63 -15.01 4.22
CA SER A 83 -14.18 -15.65 3.03
C SER A 83 -13.34 -15.39 1.78
N GLU A 84 -12.68 -14.23 1.73
CA GLU A 84 -11.86 -13.77 0.61
C GLU A 84 -10.39 -14.16 0.73
N LEU A 85 -9.96 -14.73 1.86
CA LEU A 85 -8.53 -14.98 2.13
C LEU A 85 -7.88 -15.88 1.07
N ALA A 86 -8.58 -16.93 0.62
CA ALA A 86 -8.07 -17.80 -0.44
C ALA A 86 -7.86 -17.05 -1.75
N LYS A 87 -8.85 -16.26 -2.19
CA LYS A 87 -8.78 -15.45 -3.41
C LYS A 87 -7.69 -14.38 -3.30
N PHE A 88 -7.52 -13.75 -2.13
CA PHE A 88 -6.45 -12.80 -1.87
C PHE A 88 -5.07 -13.43 -2.12
N LEU A 89 -4.83 -14.65 -1.61
CA LEU A 89 -3.58 -15.36 -1.84
C LEU A 89 -3.36 -15.67 -3.33
N GLU A 90 -4.41 -16.03 -4.08
CA GLU A 90 -4.34 -16.23 -5.53
C GLU A 90 -3.96 -14.95 -6.27
N VAL A 91 -4.61 -13.83 -5.96
CA VAL A 91 -4.34 -12.51 -6.57
C VAL A 91 -2.88 -12.10 -6.33
N VAL A 92 -2.39 -12.24 -5.09
CA VAL A 92 -1.02 -11.89 -4.73
C VAL A 92 0.00 -12.83 -5.38
N ALA A 93 -0.28 -14.13 -5.42
CA ALA A 93 0.59 -15.11 -6.08
C ALA A 93 0.68 -14.87 -7.59
N ALA A 94 -0.42 -14.48 -8.24
CA ALA A 94 -0.43 -14.16 -9.66
C ALA A 94 0.49 -12.97 -9.99
N ALA A 95 0.54 -11.95 -9.13
CA ALA A 95 1.38 -10.77 -9.32
C ALA A 95 2.89 -11.01 -9.09
N ARG A 96 3.25 -12.08 -8.36
CA ARG A 96 4.66 -12.47 -8.12
C ARG A 96 5.33 -13.12 -9.33
N LYS A 97 4.56 -13.61 -10.31
CA LYS A 97 5.12 -14.28 -11.49
C LYS A 97 5.97 -13.27 -12.29
N PRO A 98 7.20 -13.65 -12.69
CA PRO A 98 8.14 -12.76 -13.37
C PRO A 98 7.57 -12.20 -14.68
#